data_AF-A0A0A3IM87-F1
#
_entry.id   AF-A0A0A3IM87-F1
#
_cell.length_a   1.000
_cell.length_b   1.000
_cell.length_c   1.000
_cell.angle_alpha   90.00
_cell.angle_beta   90.00
_cell.angle_gamma   90.00
#
_symmetry.space_group_name_H-M   'P 1'
#
loop_
_entity.id
_entity.type
_entity.pdbx_description
1 polymer ?
#
loop_
_entity_poly.entity_id
_entity_poly.type
_entity_poly.pdbx_seq_one_letter_code
_entity_poly.pdbx_strand_id
1 'polypeptide(L)'
;MKKLLVFLTIAIAIVFLFIPIFPVFSFTETRIDHPRTYYATVEEEPYFQITFTHSIHLSNVVETYKVSSTYEIVPFSMSYSDVAVGMPGYAEEGQTLIYEDGIYTLYYEKTVLPNFTLYIGDVDYPLHFVYKGKTYDLKENLQRGKSYLVEIKKISFYEKMKGVELHGG
;
A
#
# COMPACT_ATOMS: atom_id res chain seq x y z
N MET A 1 -26.67 40.13 12.93
CA MET A 1 -26.47 39.60 11.55
C MET A 1 -25.00 39.26 11.27
N LYS A 2 -24.03 40.18 11.38
CA LYS A 2 -22.59 39.87 11.15
C LYS A 2 -22.02 38.73 12.00
N LYS A 3 -22.36 38.67 13.31
CA LYS A 3 -21.92 37.58 14.20
C LYS A 3 -22.48 36.20 13.79
N LEU A 4 -23.72 36.16 13.32
CA LEU A 4 -24.34 34.92 12.82
C LEU A 4 -23.69 34.46 11.52
N LEU A 5 -23.34 35.41 10.63
CA LEU A 5 -22.62 35.12 9.40
C LEU A 5 -21.23 34.55 9.69
N VAL A 6 -20.47 35.16 10.61
CA VAL A 6 -19.15 34.66 11.03
C VAL A 6 -19.24 33.25 11.64
N PHE A 7 -20.23 33.02 12.51
CA PHE A 7 -20.45 31.70 13.11
C PHE A 7 -20.76 30.65 12.02
N LEU A 8 -21.61 30.98 11.06
CA LEU A 8 -21.96 30.10 9.95
C LEU A 8 -20.73 29.80 9.07
N THR A 9 -19.91 30.81 8.77
CA THR A 9 -18.66 30.61 8.00
C THR A 9 -17.70 29.67 8.72
N ILE A 10 -17.53 29.82 10.04
CA ILE A 10 -16.66 28.94 10.83
C ILE A 10 -17.23 27.52 10.87
N ALA A 11 -18.53 27.36 11.08
CA ALA A 11 -19.18 26.05 11.07
C ALA A 11 -18.98 25.32 9.74
N ILE A 12 -19.16 26.03 8.62
CA ILE A 12 -18.92 25.50 7.27
C ILE A 12 -17.44 25.10 7.10
N ALA A 13 -16.50 25.95 7.52
CA ALA A 13 -15.07 25.65 7.43
C ALA A 13 -14.69 24.39 8.23
N ILE A 14 -15.28 24.19 9.41
CA ILE A 14 -15.07 22.98 10.22
C ILE A 14 -15.59 21.75 9.48
N VAL A 15 -16.77 21.81 8.86
CA VAL A 15 -17.31 20.69 8.07
C VAL A 15 -16.35 20.30 6.94
N PHE A 16 -15.73 21.27 6.27
CA PHE A 16 -14.73 21.01 5.22
C PHE A 16 -13.51 20.22 5.71
N LEU A 17 -13.12 20.33 6.99
CA LEU A 17 -11.98 19.58 7.53
C LEU A 17 -12.21 18.06 7.58
N PHE A 18 -13.47 17.62 7.61
CA PHE A 18 -13.87 16.22 7.73
C PHE A 18 -14.29 15.57 6.39
N ILE A 19 -14.22 16.29 5.27
CA ILE A 19 -14.57 15.72 3.95
C ILE A 19 -13.39 14.89 3.43
N PRO A 20 -13.59 13.59 3.12
CA PRO A 20 -12.53 12.71 2.63
C PRO A 20 -12.26 12.93 1.14
N ILE A 21 -11.28 13.77 0.82
CA ILE A 21 -10.96 14.15 -0.56
C ILE A 21 -9.56 13.75 -1.01
N PHE A 22 -8.64 13.43 -0.08
CA PHE A 22 -7.25 13.15 -0.39
C PHE A 22 -7.02 11.64 -0.56
N PRO A 23 -6.78 11.13 -1.79
CA PRO A 23 -6.48 9.72 -1.98
C PRO A 23 -5.09 9.38 -1.45
N VAL A 24 -5.00 8.30 -0.67
CA VAL A 24 -3.76 7.84 -0.05
C VAL A 24 -3.66 6.31 -0.09
N PHE A 25 -2.43 5.80 -0.15
CA PHE A 25 -2.10 4.45 0.31
C PHE A 25 -2.14 4.49 1.83
N SER A 26 -3.02 3.71 2.43
CA SER A 26 -3.22 3.65 3.88
C SER A 26 -2.67 2.34 4.41
N PHE A 27 -1.88 2.42 5.48
CA PHE A 27 -1.35 1.28 6.23
C PHE A 27 -1.90 1.39 7.65
N THR A 28 -2.98 0.67 7.95
CA THR A 28 -3.65 0.74 9.25
C THR A 28 -3.31 -0.47 10.09
N GLU A 29 -2.81 -0.27 11.31
CA GLU A 29 -2.53 -1.37 12.24
C GLU A 29 -3.78 -2.25 12.45
N THR A 30 -3.59 -3.56 12.49
CA THR A 30 -4.67 -4.52 12.73
C THR A 30 -4.57 -5.12 14.12
N ARG A 31 -5.68 -5.69 14.63
CA ARG A 31 -5.74 -6.45 15.89
C ARG A 31 -5.39 -5.65 17.15
N ILE A 32 -5.67 -4.34 17.17
CA ILE A 32 -5.52 -3.47 18.33
C ILE A 32 -6.70 -2.49 18.46
N ASP A 33 -7.00 -2.04 19.69
CA ASP A 33 -8.17 -1.20 19.97
C ASP A 33 -8.08 0.23 19.39
N HIS A 34 -6.86 0.75 19.27
CA HIS A 34 -6.59 2.10 18.79
C HIS A 34 -5.55 2.07 17.66
N PRO A 35 -5.96 1.66 16.45
CA PRO A 35 -5.04 1.49 15.33
C PRO A 35 -4.47 2.82 14.88
N ARG A 36 -3.15 2.88 14.69
CA ARG A 36 -2.51 3.98 13.97
C ARG A 36 -2.58 3.73 12.47
N THR A 37 -2.81 4.81 11.73
CA THR A 37 -2.79 4.81 10.26
C THR A 37 -1.59 5.60 9.79
N TYR A 38 -0.79 4.95 8.95
CA TYR A 38 0.31 5.56 8.21
C TYR A 38 -0.12 5.73 6.76
N TYR A 39 0.39 6.74 6.06
CA TYR A 39 -0.08 7.01 4.71
C TYR A 39 1.02 7.50 3.76
N ALA A 40 0.85 7.21 2.47
CA ALA A 40 1.54 7.89 1.37
C ALA A 40 0.51 8.46 0.40
N THR A 41 0.74 9.66 -0.14
CA THR A 41 -0.20 10.30 -1.06
C THR A 41 -0.24 9.55 -2.39
N VAL A 42 -1.44 9.28 -2.90
CA VAL A 42 -1.62 8.74 -4.26
C VAL A 42 -1.50 9.89 -5.25
N GLU A 43 -0.69 9.69 -6.28
CA GLU A 43 -0.46 10.63 -7.37
C GLU A 43 -0.90 10.01 -8.71
N GLU A 44 -0.54 10.62 -9.84
CA GLU A 44 -0.96 10.17 -11.18
C GLU A 44 -0.28 8.87 -11.64
N GLU A 45 0.72 8.37 -10.93
CA GLU A 45 1.39 7.10 -11.26
C GLU A 45 0.44 5.92 -10.98
N PRO A 46 0.07 5.13 -12.00
CA PRO A 46 -0.87 4.03 -11.84
C PRO A 46 -0.27 2.80 -11.16
N TYR A 47 1.06 2.65 -11.07
CA TYR A 47 1.69 1.46 -10.51
C TYR A 47 2.40 1.72 -9.19
N PHE A 48 2.32 0.74 -8.28
CA PHE A 48 3.14 0.69 -7.08
C PHE A 48 3.68 -0.73 -6.88
N GLN A 49 4.73 -0.86 -6.08
CA GLN A 49 5.37 -2.14 -5.84
C GLN A 49 5.58 -2.40 -4.36
N ILE A 50 5.53 -3.67 -3.98
CA ILE A 50 6.05 -4.18 -2.73
C ILE A 50 7.25 -5.06 -3.07
N THR A 51 8.42 -4.71 -2.53
CA THR A 51 9.65 -5.50 -2.74
C THR A 51 10.09 -6.08 -1.41
N PHE A 52 10.39 -7.38 -1.40
CA PHE A 52 10.79 -8.07 -0.18
C PHE A 52 11.70 -9.24 -0.48
N THR A 53 12.47 -9.66 0.52
CA THR A 53 13.23 -10.91 0.44
C THR A 53 12.42 -12.05 1.04
N HIS A 54 12.25 -13.14 0.28
CA HIS A 54 11.50 -14.31 0.75
C HIS A 54 12.29 -15.04 1.83
N SER A 55 11.67 -15.27 3.00
CA SER A 55 12.36 -15.71 4.24
C SER A 55 13.02 -17.09 4.16
N ILE A 56 12.57 -17.97 3.27
CA ILE A 56 13.12 -19.32 3.11
C ILE A 56 14.28 -19.33 2.10
N HIS A 57 14.14 -18.57 1.01
CA HIS A 57 15.04 -18.68 -0.16
C HIS A 57 16.04 -17.53 -0.26
N LEU A 58 15.85 -16.48 0.55
CA LEU A 58 16.70 -15.30 0.60
C LEU A 58 16.85 -14.61 -0.77
N SER A 59 15.85 -14.80 -1.64
CA SER A 59 15.74 -14.19 -2.96
C SER A 59 14.77 -13.02 -2.93
N ASN A 60 15.02 -12.02 -3.77
CA ASN A 60 14.17 -10.84 -3.88
C ASN A 60 12.94 -11.17 -4.71
N VAL A 61 11.80 -10.71 -4.22
CA VAL A 61 10.50 -10.77 -4.88
C VAL A 61 10.01 -9.33 -5.10
N VAL A 62 9.48 -9.08 -6.29
CA VAL A 62 8.87 -7.80 -6.66
C VAL A 62 7.42 -8.05 -7.04
N GLU A 63 6.50 -7.62 -6.20
CA GLU A 63 5.07 -7.60 -6.49
C GLU A 63 4.70 -6.23 -7.04
N THR A 64 4.14 -6.19 -8.25
CA THR A 64 3.65 -4.97 -8.90
C THR A 64 2.12 -4.96 -8.90
N TYR A 65 1.57 -3.83 -8.51
CA TYR A 65 0.14 -3.58 -8.44
C TYR A 65 -0.21 -2.34 -9.24
N LYS A 66 -1.46 -2.29 -9.70
CA LYS A 66 -2.07 -1.14 -10.34
C LYS A 66 -3.16 -0.54 -9.47
N VAL A 67 -3.22 0.78 -9.42
CA VAL A 67 -4.33 1.54 -8.83
C VAL A 67 -5.44 1.66 -9.87
N SER A 68 -6.65 1.21 -9.52
CA SER A 68 -7.82 1.37 -10.39
C SER A 68 -8.35 2.81 -10.36
N SER A 69 -9.23 3.16 -11.30
CA SER A 69 -9.92 4.46 -11.32
C SER A 69 -10.81 4.70 -10.08
N THR A 70 -11.17 3.63 -9.39
CA THR A 70 -12.02 3.61 -8.18
C THR A 70 -11.18 3.50 -6.90
N TYR A 71 -9.86 3.63 -6.99
CA TYR A 71 -8.92 3.46 -5.87
C TYR A 71 -8.96 2.04 -5.27
N GLU A 72 -9.02 1.03 -6.12
CA GLU A 72 -8.85 -0.36 -5.72
C GLU A 72 -7.47 -0.87 -6.16
N ILE A 73 -7.02 -1.94 -5.51
CA ILE A 73 -5.71 -2.55 -5.77
C ILE A 73 -5.89 -3.68 -6.77
N VAL A 74 -5.15 -3.64 -7.87
CA VAL A 74 -5.20 -4.67 -8.91
C VAL A 74 -3.83 -5.32 -9.00
N PRO A 75 -3.64 -6.57 -8.54
CA PRO A 75 -2.41 -7.32 -8.79
C PRO A 75 -2.09 -7.34 -10.28
N PHE A 76 -0.86 -7.01 -10.64
CA PHE A 76 -0.43 -6.95 -12.03
C PHE A 76 0.60 -8.04 -12.33
N SER A 77 1.68 -8.09 -11.57
CA SER A 77 2.71 -9.11 -11.73
C SER A 77 3.48 -9.39 -10.45
N MET A 78 4.14 -10.54 -10.40
CA MET A 78 5.09 -10.94 -9.37
C MET A 78 6.35 -11.50 -10.05
N SER A 79 7.51 -10.92 -9.76
CA SER A 79 8.79 -11.35 -10.32
C SER A 79 9.71 -11.91 -9.24
N TYR A 80 10.35 -13.05 -9.53
CA TYR A 80 11.20 -13.81 -8.61
C TYR A 80 12.18 -14.72 -9.36
N SER A 81 13.28 -15.13 -8.72
CA SER A 81 14.33 -15.94 -9.35
C SER A 81 14.32 -17.43 -8.97
N ASP A 82 13.50 -17.83 -7.99
CA ASP A 82 13.47 -19.21 -7.47
C ASP A 82 12.03 -19.70 -7.23
N VAL A 83 11.69 -20.88 -7.76
CA VAL A 83 10.37 -21.55 -7.70
C VAL A 83 10.24 -22.50 -6.50
N ALA A 84 11.05 -22.33 -5.47
CA ALA A 84 11.02 -23.17 -4.29
C ALA A 84 9.77 -22.92 -3.40
N VAL A 85 9.64 -23.66 -2.29
CA VAL A 85 8.43 -23.70 -1.45
C VAL A 85 7.88 -22.30 -1.13
N GLY A 86 6.61 -22.07 -1.47
CA GLY A 86 5.93 -20.79 -1.26
C GLY A 86 5.92 -19.88 -2.48
N MET A 87 6.67 -20.20 -3.54
CA MET A 87 6.65 -19.48 -4.81
C MET A 87 5.91 -20.30 -5.88
N PRO A 88 5.11 -19.66 -6.75
CA PRO A 88 4.44 -20.36 -7.85
C PRO A 88 5.46 -21.00 -8.80
N GLY A 89 5.32 -22.28 -9.10
CA GLY A 89 6.14 -22.97 -10.12
C GLY A 89 5.46 -23.08 -11.49
N TYR A 90 4.18 -22.74 -11.55
CA TYR A 90 3.32 -22.81 -12.72
C TYR A 90 2.22 -21.75 -12.62
N ALA A 91 1.60 -21.41 -13.75
CA ALA A 91 0.44 -20.52 -13.77
C ALA A 91 -0.84 -21.29 -13.43
N GLU A 92 -1.70 -20.70 -12.60
CA GLU A 92 -3.06 -21.19 -12.37
C GLU A 92 -4.05 -20.56 -13.36
N GLU A 93 -5.34 -20.90 -13.24
CA GLU A 93 -6.40 -20.26 -14.02
C GLU A 93 -6.40 -18.75 -13.78
N GLY A 94 -6.43 -17.96 -14.86
CA GLY A 94 -6.35 -16.51 -14.78
C GLY A 94 -4.94 -15.98 -14.52
N GLN A 95 -3.89 -16.75 -14.78
CA GLN A 95 -2.51 -16.33 -14.65
C GLN A 95 -1.67 -16.70 -15.87
N THR A 96 -0.57 -16.00 -16.08
CA THR A 96 0.43 -16.34 -17.10
C THR A 96 1.82 -16.26 -16.51
N LEU A 97 2.59 -17.34 -16.60
CA LEU A 97 3.97 -17.41 -16.10
C LEU A 97 4.94 -17.38 -17.27
N ILE A 98 5.86 -16.42 -17.24
CA ILE A 98 6.96 -16.28 -18.22
C ILE A 98 8.28 -16.46 -17.48
N TYR A 99 9.23 -17.17 -18.11
CA TYR A 99 10.59 -17.33 -17.59
C TYR A 99 11.59 -16.85 -18.63
N GLU A 100 12.27 -15.74 -18.32
CA GLU A 100 13.24 -15.07 -19.18
C GLU A 100 14.43 -14.62 -18.34
N ASP A 101 15.65 -14.83 -18.84
CA ASP A 101 16.91 -14.40 -18.21
C ASP A 101 17.09 -14.79 -16.72
N GLY A 102 16.57 -15.96 -16.33
CA GLY A 102 16.68 -16.44 -14.94
C GLY A 102 15.62 -15.88 -14.00
N ILE A 103 14.66 -15.10 -14.50
CA ILE A 103 13.58 -14.50 -13.72
C ILE A 103 12.24 -15.07 -14.18
N TYR A 104 11.48 -15.57 -13.22
CA TYR A 104 10.08 -15.89 -13.37
C TYR A 104 9.26 -14.61 -13.18
N THR A 105 8.32 -14.34 -14.08
CA THR A 105 7.31 -13.29 -13.93
C THR A 105 5.93 -13.91 -14.09
N LEU A 106 5.17 -13.92 -13.00
CA LEU A 106 3.79 -14.33 -12.97
C LEU A 106 2.90 -13.09 -13.17
N TYR A 107 2.08 -13.09 -14.20
CA TYR A 107 1.07 -12.07 -14.45
C TYR A 107 -0.29 -12.53 -13.98
N TYR A 108 -1.03 -11.62 -13.36
CA TYR A 108 -2.40 -11.87 -12.92
C TYR A 108 -3.39 -11.28 -13.91
N GLU A 109 -4.41 -12.05 -14.27
CA GLU A 109 -5.60 -11.49 -14.93
C GLU A 109 -6.39 -10.63 -13.95
N LYS A 110 -7.24 -9.73 -14.49
CA LYS A 110 -7.90 -8.63 -13.77
C LYS A 110 -8.68 -9.09 -12.53
N THR A 111 -7.97 -9.19 -11.42
CA THR A 111 -8.51 -9.43 -10.08
C THR A 111 -8.45 -8.10 -9.33
N VAL A 112 -9.55 -7.72 -8.70
CA VAL A 112 -9.63 -6.48 -7.92
C VAL A 112 -9.65 -6.84 -6.45
N LEU A 113 -8.72 -6.25 -5.70
CA LEU A 113 -8.61 -6.39 -4.25
C LEU A 113 -8.99 -5.06 -3.59
N PRO A 114 -9.97 -5.04 -2.67
CA PRO A 114 -10.28 -3.84 -1.92
C PRO A 114 -9.14 -3.48 -0.94
N ASN A 115 -8.44 -4.49 -0.44
CA ASN A 115 -7.34 -4.37 0.51
C ASN A 115 -6.56 -5.69 0.57
N PHE A 116 -5.40 -5.66 1.22
CA PHE A 116 -4.69 -6.84 1.66
C PHE A 116 -4.01 -6.60 3.00
N THR A 117 -3.63 -7.65 3.71
CA THR A 117 -2.89 -7.54 4.97
C THR A 117 -1.41 -7.75 4.71
N LEU A 118 -0.58 -6.78 5.09
CA LEU A 118 0.87 -6.85 5.02
C LEU A 118 1.45 -7.07 6.42
N TYR A 119 2.30 -8.07 6.58
CA TYR A 119 3.02 -8.32 7.83
C TYR A 119 4.45 -7.75 7.76
N ILE A 120 4.80 -6.90 8.72
CA ILE A 120 6.15 -6.34 8.84
C ILE A 120 6.98 -7.30 9.70
N GLY A 121 7.65 -8.25 9.05
CA GLY A 121 8.46 -9.26 9.73
C GLY A 121 9.61 -8.66 10.56
N ASP A 122 9.79 -9.17 11.78
CA ASP A 122 10.90 -8.81 12.68
C ASP A 122 12.17 -9.61 12.36
N VAL A 123 12.66 -9.41 11.14
CA VAL A 123 13.87 -10.02 10.58
C VAL A 123 14.65 -8.94 9.84
N ASP A 124 15.97 -9.07 9.69
CA ASP A 124 16.81 -8.05 9.04
C ASP A 124 16.90 -8.19 7.52
N TYR A 125 15.76 -8.52 6.89
CA TYR A 125 15.61 -8.52 5.44
C TYR A 125 14.86 -7.28 4.93
N PRO A 126 15.19 -6.73 3.75
CA PRO A 126 14.46 -5.58 3.22
C PRO A 126 12.97 -5.84 2.99
N LEU A 127 12.16 -4.80 3.23
CA LEU A 127 10.74 -4.75 2.85
C LEU A 127 10.42 -3.29 2.48
N HIS A 128 10.23 -3.03 1.19
CA HIS A 128 9.98 -1.67 0.70
C HIS A 128 8.64 -1.57 0.01
N PHE A 129 8.01 -0.41 0.19
CA PHE A 129 6.97 0.08 -0.69
C PHE A 129 7.61 1.04 -1.68
N VAL A 130 7.40 0.84 -2.98
CA VAL A 130 7.96 1.67 -4.04
C VAL A 130 6.82 2.31 -4.81
N TYR A 131 6.87 3.63 -4.93
CA TYR A 131 5.85 4.39 -5.65
C TYR A 131 6.43 5.66 -6.25
N LYS A 132 6.18 5.91 -7.54
CA LYS A 132 6.67 7.10 -8.27
C LYS A 132 8.19 7.31 -8.12
N GLY A 133 8.96 6.23 -8.22
CA GLY A 133 10.43 6.25 -8.06
C GLY A 133 10.93 6.53 -6.64
N LYS A 134 10.04 6.73 -5.67
CA LYS A 134 10.40 6.84 -4.25
C LYS A 134 10.36 5.46 -3.61
N THR A 135 11.34 5.20 -2.76
CA THR A 135 11.41 3.96 -1.97
C THR A 135 11.15 4.29 -0.52
N TYR A 136 10.13 3.64 0.05
CA TYR A 136 9.76 3.76 1.45
C TYR A 136 10.16 2.47 2.16
N ASP A 137 11.13 2.54 3.08
CA ASP A 137 11.46 1.41 3.94
C ASP A 137 10.33 1.21 4.96
N LEU A 138 9.57 0.14 4.79
CA LEU A 138 8.44 -0.15 5.64
C LEU A 138 8.88 -0.60 7.04
N LYS A 139 10.11 -1.10 7.22
CA LYS A 139 10.65 -1.48 8.53
C LYS A 139 11.17 -0.30 9.33
N GLU A 140 11.53 0.79 8.67
CA GLU A 140 11.87 2.06 9.33
C GLU A 140 10.63 2.90 9.64
N ASN A 141 9.65 2.88 8.73
CA ASN A 141 8.44 3.69 8.86
C ASN A 141 7.34 3.03 9.72
N LEU A 142 7.25 1.70 9.73
CA LEU A 142 6.23 0.94 10.44
C LEU A 142 6.85 0.08 11.55
N GLN A 143 6.02 -0.33 12.50
CA GLN A 143 6.47 -1.15 13.61
C GLN A 143 6.65 -2.61 13.15
N ARG A 144 7.86 -3.14 13.36
CA ARG A 144 8.19 -4.56 13.17
C ARG A 144 7.34 -5.46 14.09
N GLY A 145 7.06 -6.68 13.62
CA GLY A 145 6.24 -7.67 14.31
C GLY A 145 4.73 -7.39 14.27
N LYS A 146 4.27 -6.44 13.45
CA LYS A 146 2.85 -6.08 13.30
C LYS A 146 2.33 -6.27 11.89
N SER A 147 1.01 -6.43 11.80
CA SER A 147 0.26 -6.52 10.53
C SER A 147 -0.52 -5.24 10.27
N TYR A 148 -0.50 -4.80 9.02
CA TYR A 148 -1.16 -3.60 8.54
C TYR A 148 -2.15 -3.94 7.44
N LEU A 149 -3.35 -3.40 7.52
CA LEU A 149 -4.31 -3.41 6.42
C LEU A 149 -3.88 -2.34 5.42
N VAL A 150 -3.53 -2.79 4.21
CA VAL A 150 -3.17 -1.93 3.09
C VAL A 150 -4.38 -1.74 2.21
N GLU A 151 -4.80 -0.49 2.05
CA GLU A 151 -5.93 -0.09 1.22
C GLU A 151 -5.62 1.25 0.54
N ILE A 152 -6.30 1.53 -0.57
CA ILE A 152 -6.25 2.85 -1.19
C ILE A 152 -7.59 3.52 -0.90
N LYS A 153 -7.57 4.65 -0.19
CA LYS A 153 -8.80 5.34 0.23
C LYS A 153 -8.63 6.84 0.23
N LYS A 154 -9.75 7.55 0.29
CA LYS A 154 -9.75 9.00 0.52
C LYS A 154 -9.80 9.28 2.02
N ILE A 155 -8.94 10.18 2.48
CA ILE A 155 -8.93 10.68 3.86
C ILE A 155 -9.23 12.17 3.88
N SER A 156 -9.75 12.63 5.01
CA SER A 156 -10.01 14.04 5.29
C SER A 156 -8.75 14.79 5.71
N PHE A 157 -8.82 16.12 5.75
CA PHE A 157 -7.70 16.93 6.25
C PHE A 157 -7.42 16.63 7.73
N TYR A 158 -8.46 16.43 8.53
CA TYR A 158 -8.33 16.02 9.92
C TYR A 158 -7.59 14.69 10.08
N GLU A 159 -7.94 13.69 9.28
CA GLU A 159 -7.26 12.39 9.29
C GLU A 159 -5.82 12.50 8.82
N LYS A 160 -5.55 13.32 7.80
CA LYS A 160 -4.18 13.59 7.33
C LYS A 160 -3.31 14.22 8.43
N MET A 161 -3.86 15.15 9.22
CA MET A 161 -3.16 15.75 10.36
C MET A 161 -2.93 14.76 11.52
N LYS A 162 -3.83 13.79 11.70
CA LYS A 162 -3.75 12.79 12.78
C LYS A 162 -2.86 11.60 12.42
N GLY A 163 -2.82 11.25 11.13
CA GLY A 163 -2.02 10.14 10.61
C GLY A 163 -0.53 10.47 10.55
N VAL A 164 0.26 9.46 10.21
CA VAL A 164 1.72 9.60 10.03
C VAL A 164 2.06 9.40 8.56
N GLU A 165 2.69 10.39 7.94
CA GLU A 165 3.15 10.27 6.55
C GLU A 165 4.38 9.36 6.49
N LEU A 166 4.40 8.46 5.51
CA LEU A 166 5.58 7.66 5.21
C LEU A 166 6.68 8.56 4.64
N HIS A 167 7.90 8.38 5.12
CA HIS A 167 9.09 9.06 4.63
C HIS A 167 9.84 8.13 3.66
N GLY A 168 9.98 8.59 2.42
CA GLY A 168 10.76 7.91 1.40
C GLY A 168 12.15 8.53 1.24
N GLY A 169 13.10 7.72 0.83
CA GLY A 169 14.42 8.16 0.35
C GLY A 169 14.41 8.66 -1.08
#